data_AF-A0A6J7C105-F1
#
_entry.id   AF-A0A6J7C105-F1
#
_cell.length_a   1.000
_cell.length_b   1.000
_cell.length_c   1.000
_cell.angle_alpha   90.00
_cell.angle_beta   90.00
_cell.angle_gamma   90.00
#
_symmetry.space_group_name_H-M   'P 1'
#
loop_
_entity.id
_entity.type
_entity.pdbx_description
1 polymer ?
#
loop_
_entity_poly.entity_id
_entity_poly.type
_entity_poly.pdbx_seq_one_letter_code
_entity_poly.pdbx_strand_id
1 'polypeptide(L)'
;MHNGLTTAGPTHAYLHGEKVAFGLVVQLVVEGQSSDEIDTVIRFCRSVGLPTTLGGLGLADADDDTIRVIAERTVAEGETAHNEPFGVSARMIADGIRAADARSRTMA
;
A
#
# COMPACT_ATOMS: atom_id res chain seq x y z
N MET A 1 6.97 1.18 1.70
CA MET A 1 5.64 1.66 1.28
C MET A 1 5.39 3.15 1.55
N HIS A 2 5.35 3.60 2.81
CA HIS A 2 5.12 5.04 3.12
C HIS A 2 6.02 5.96 2.30
N ASN A 3 7.34 5.71 2.30
CA ASN A 3 8.30 6.52 1.55
C ASN A 3 8.04 6.50 0.04
N GLY A 4 7.61 5.36 -0.51
CA GLY A 4 7.17 5.25 -1.89
C GLY A 4 5.98 6.15 -2.20
N LEU A 5 4.95 6.14 -1.35
CA LEU A 5 3.75 6.96 -1.53
C LEU A 5 4.07 8.46 -1.58
N THR A 6 5.08 8.93 -0.84
CA THR A 6 5.47 10.35 -0.84
C THR A 6 5.96 10.87 -2.20
N THR A 7 6.27 9.99 -3.15
CA THR A 7 6.61 10.39 -4.52
C THR A 7 5.40 10.92 -5.31
N ALA A 8 4.19 10.53 -4.91
CA ALA A 8 2.96 10.96 -5.56
C ALA A 8 2.39 12.20 -4.86
N GLY A 9 2.39 13.34 -5.56
CA GLY A 9 1.93 14.63 -5.06
C GLY A 9 0.55 14.64 -4.37
N PRO A 10 -0.49 13.95 -4.89
CA PRO A 10 -1.79 13.89 -4.23
C PRO A 10 -1.76 13.36 -2.79
N THR A 11 -0.79 12.50 -2.45
CA THR A 11 -0.67 11.90 -1.11
C THR A 11 -0.12 12.86 -0.04
N HIS A 12 0.32 14.06 -0.43
CA HIS A 12 0.90 15.04 0.49
C HIS A 12 -0.14 15.67 1.42
N ALA A 13 -1.42 15.66 1.03
CA ALA A 13 -2.53 16.08 1.88
C ALA A 13 -2.80 15.13 3.06
N TYR A 14 -2.21 13.92 3.05
CA TYR A 14 -2.45 12.87 4.03
C TYR A 14 -1.32 12.76 5.05
N LEU A 15 -1.69 12.44 6.27
CA LEU A 15 -0.81 12.24 7.42
C LEU A 15 0.06 11.00 7.23
N HIS A 16 1.17 10.95 8.00
CA HIS A 16 2.08 9.81 7.99
C HIS A 16 1.35 8.49 8.27
N GLY A 17 0.54 8.45 9.34
CA GLY A 17 -0.21 7.26 9.75
C GLY A 17 -1.22 6.78 8.71
N GLU A 18 -1.82 7.68 7.94
CA GLU A 18 -2.78 7.32 6.88
C GLU A 18 -2.09 6.60 5.72
N LYS A 19 -0.91 7.07 5.31
CA LYS A 19 -0.07 6.40 4.32
C LYS A 19 0.47 5.05 4.84
N VAL A 20 0.84 4.98 6.11
CA VAL A 20 1.29 3.73 6.75
C VAL A 20 0.16 2.70 6.80
N ALA A 21 -1.08 3.10 7.08
CA ALA A 21 -2.22 2.19 7.15
C ALA A 21 -2.44 1.45 5.83
N PHE A 22 -2.48 2.16 4.69
CA PHE A 22 -2.56 1.50 3.39
C PHE A 22 -1.31 0.67 3.08
N GLY A 23 -0.13 1.18 3.44
CA GLY A 23 1.14 0.47 3.28
C GLY A 23 1.18 -0.88 4.01
N LEU A 24 0.54 -0.99 5.18
CA LEU A 24 0.40 -2.25 5.93
C LEU A 24 -0.47 -3.25 5.16
N VAL A 25 -1.59 -2.82 4.57
CA VAL A 25 -2.43 -3.71 3.76
C VAL A 25 -1.66 -4.25 2.55
N VAL A 26 -0.86 -3.40 1.90
CA VAL A 26 0.03 -3.82 0.79
C VAL A 26 1.06 -4.84 1.27
N GLN A 27 1.67 -4.61 2.43
CA GLN A 27 2.64 -5.53 3.02
C GLN A 27 2.04 -6.91 3.29
N LEU A 28 0.87 -6.99 3.93
CA LEU A 28 0.19 -8.27 4.22
C LEU A 28 -0.15 -9.04 2.93
N VAL A 29 -0.51 -8.33 1.86
CA VAL A 29 -0.74 -8.93 0.54
C VAL A 29 0.55 -9.50 -0.04
N VAL A 30 1.66 -8.75 0.03
CA VAL A 30 2.97 -9.19 -0.50
C VAL A 30 3.54 -10.36 0.29
N GLU A 31 3.33 -10.38 1.61
CA GLU A 31 3.70 -11.50 2.49
C GLU A 31 2.84 -12.76 2.23
N GLY A 32 1.74 -12.64 1.47
CA GLY A 32 0.83 -13.75 1.20
C GLY A 32 0.01 -14.18 2.42
N GLN A 33 -0.29 -13.24 3.33
CA GLN A 33 -1.11 -13.51 4.50
C GLN A 33 -2.51 -13.99 4.13
N SER A 34 -3.17 -14.65 5.09
CA SER A 34 -4.52 -15.16 4.88
C SER A 34 -5.51 -14.03 4.58
N SER A 35 -6.55 -14.37 3.80
CA SER A 35 -7.66 -13.46 3.52
C SER A 35 -8.30 -12.90 4.80
N ASP A 36 -8.49 -13.75 5.81
CA ASP A 36 -9.11 -13.38 7.08
C ASP A 36 -8.28 -12.35 7.87
N GLU A 37 -6.96 -12.48 7.82
CA GLU A 37 -6.05 -11.54 8.48
C GLU A 37 -6.05 -10.18 7.79
N ILE A 38 -5.89 -10.17 6.46
CA ILE A 38 -5.95 -8.94 5.66
C ILE A 38 -7.29 -8.23 5.89
N ASP A 39 -8.40 -8.98 5.90
CA ASP A 39 -9.75 -8.44 6.09
C ASP A 39 -9.97 -7.90 7.49
N THR A 40 -9.35 -8.51 8.50
CA THR A 40 -9.40 -8.01 9.88
C THR A 40 -8.70 -6.66 10.00
N VAL A 41 -7.52 -6.52 9.38
CA VAL A 41 -6.79 -5.24 9.37
C VAL A 41 -7.55 -4.17 8.58
N ILE A 42 -8.08 -4.49 7.40
CA ILE A 42 -8.88 -3.55 6.60
C ILE A 42 -10.10 -3.06 7.39
N ARG A 43 -10.85 -3.98 8.04
CA ARG A 43 -12.02 -3.61 8.85
C ARG A 43 -11.65 -2.73 10.03
N PHE A 44 -10.54 -3.03 10.71
CA PHE A 44 -10.06 -2.19 11.81
C PHE A 44 -9.67 -0.79 11.32
N CYS A 45 -8.87 -0.68 10.27
CA CYS A 45 -8.50 0.62 9.70
C CYS A 45 -9.73 1.47 9.37
N ARG A 46 -10.75 0.86 8.74
CA ARG A 46 -12.00 1.54 8.39
C ARG A 46 -12.82 1.97 9.60
N SER A 47 -12.88 1.16 10.65
CA SER A 47 -13.68 1.49 11.85
C SER A 47 -13.15 2.74 12.57
N VAL A 48 -11.89 3.09 12.36
CA VAL A 48 -11.25 4.31 12.90
C VAL A 48 -10.99 5.39 11.83
N GLY A 49 -11.51 5.22 10.61
CA GLY A 49 -11.44 6.22 9.54
C GLY A 49 -10.12 6.27 8.77
N LEU A 50 -9.25 5.26 8.89
CA LEU A 50 -8.00 5.18 8.13
C LEU A 50 -8.24 4.68 6.69
N PRO A 51 -7.50 5.21 5.69
CA PRO A 51 -7.66 4.81 4.30
C PRO A 51 -7.06 3.44 4.03
N THR A 52 -7.78 2.61 3.26
CA THR A 52 -7.32 1.29 2.82
C THR A 52 -7.34 1.12 1.29
N THR A 53 -7.60 2.19 0.54
CA THR A 53 -7.62 2.20 -0.93
C THR A 53 -6.71 3.31 -1.46
N LEU A 54 -6.31 3.22 -2.72
CA LEU A 54 -5.62 4.31 -3.41
C LEU A 54 -6.49 5.58 -3.44
N GLY A 55 -7.80 5.44 -3.68
CA GLY A 55 -8.75 6.55 -3.62
C GLY A 55 -8.78 7.24 -2.25
N GLY A 56 -8.64 6.47 -1.16
CA GLY A 56 -8.51 7.00 0.20
C GLY A 56 -7.25 7.82 0.45
N LEU A 57 -6.27 7.78 -0.47
CA LEU A 57 -5.03 8.56 -0.45
C LEU A 57 -4.92 9.54 -1.63
N GLY A 58 -6.04 9.88 -2.28
CA GLY A 58 -6.07 10.84 -3.38
C GLY A 58 -5.52 10.28 -4.70
N LEU A 59 -5.41 8.96 -4.82
CA LEU A 59 -4.84 8.24 -5.95
C LEU A 59 -5.89 7.39 -6.69
N ALA A 60 -7.16 7.80 -6.70
CA ALA A 60 -8.24 7.04 -7.33
C ALA A 60 -7.99 6.76 -8.82
N ASP A 61 -7.36 7.72 -9.50
CA ASP A 61 -7.05 7.68 -10.94
C ASP A 61 -5.55 7.51 -11.20
N ALA A 62 -4.80 6.94 -10.24
CA ALA A 62 -3.37 6.71 -10.43
C ALA A 62 -3.10 5.78 -11.61
N ASP A 63 -2.25 6.23 -12.53
CA ASP A 63 -1.82 5.46 -13.68
C ASP A 63 -0.72 4.44 -13.33
N ASP A 64 -0.42 3.56 -14.29
CA ASP A 64 0.60 2.52 -14.10
C ASP A 64 1.98 3.09 -13.82
N ASP A 65 2.32 4.25 -14.38
CA ASP A 65 3.59 4.93 -14.14
C ASP A 65 3.69 5.45 -12.70
N THR A 66 2.63 6.04 -12.16
CA THR A 66 2.55 6.46 -10.75
C THR A 66 2.76 5.27 -9.82
N ILE A 67 2.06 4.15 -10.07
CA ILE A 67 2.22 2.94 -9.26
C ILE A 67 3.64 2.37 -9.37
N ARG A 68 4.22 2.37 -10.58
CA ARG A 68 5.60 1.93 -10.82
C ARG A 68 6.59 2.77 -10.03
N VAL A 69 6.48 4.10 -10.05
CA VAL A 69 7.38 5.01 -9.31
C VAL A 69 7.27 4.81 -7.80
N ILE A 70 6.05 4.66 -7.27
CA ILE A 70 5.83 4.34 -5.84
C ILE A 70 6.51 3.03 -5.47
N ALA A 71 6.39 2.02 -6.33
CA ALA A 71 6.92 0.69 -6.09
C ALA A 71 8.45 0.65 -6.17
N GLU A 72 9.05 1.26 -7.19
CA GLU A 72 10.50 1.41 -7.34
C GLU A 72 11.10 2.13 -6.13
N ARG A 73 10.48 3.24 -5.69
CA ARG A 73 10.95 3.97 -4.52
C ARG A 73 10.83 3.13 -3.24
N THR A 74 9.80 2.29 -3.12
CA THR A 74 9.60 1.43 -1.94
C THR A 74 10.73 0.42 -1.74
N VAL A 75 11.36 -0.05 -2.82
CA VAL A 75 12.43 -1.05 -2.79
C VAL A 75 13.80 -0.47 -3.13
N ALA A 76 13.95 0.85 -3.09
CA ALA A 76 15.24 1.50 -3.35
C ALA A 76 16.32 0.99 -2.37
N GLU A 77 17.57 1.10 -2.77
CA GLU A 77 18.71 0.72 -1.91
C GLU A 77 18.63 1.44 -0.55
N GLY A 78 18.79 0.69 0.53
CA GLY A 78 18.71 1.19 1.90
C GLY A 78 17.29 1.33 2.48
N GLU A 79 16.23 1.03 1.73
CA GLU A 79 14.87 1.00 2.28
C GLU A 79 14.61 -0.23 3.15
N THR A 80 13.68 -0.09 4.11
CA THR A 80 13.38 -1.15 5.09
C THR A 80 12.65 -2.35 4.50
N ALA A 81 12.16 -2.27 3.26
CA ALA A 81 11.52 -3.39 2.57
C ALA A 81 12.47 -4.60 2.43
N HIS A 82 13.78 -4.36 2.45
CA HIS A 82 14.80 -5.42 2.36
C HIS A 82 15.01 -6.20 3.67
N ASN A 83 14.29 -5.85 4.74
CA ASN A 83 14.29 -6.60 6.00
C ASN A 83 13.29 -7.75 6.02
N GLU A 84 12.42 -7.85 5.01
CA GLU A 84 11.54 -9.02 4.84
C GLU A 84 12.36 -10.32 4.67
N PRO A 85 11.86 -11.48 5.13
CA PRO A 85 12.58 -12.75 5.06
C PRO A 85 12.59 -13.36 3.64
N PHE A 86 12.27 -12.56 2.62
CA PHE A 86 12.24 -12.92 1.21
C PHE A 86 12.64 -11.73 0.34
N GLY A 87 13.07 -11.99 -0.88
CA GLY A 87 13.48 -10.92 -1.80
C GLY A 87 12.29 -10.09 -2.27
N VAL A 88 12.29 -8.79 -1.96
CA VAL A 88 11.23 -7.86 -2.36
C VAL A 88 11.60 -7.12 -3.65
N SER A 89 10.71 -7.10 -4.64
CA SER A 89 10.91 -6.42 -5.93
C SER A 89 9.85 -5.36 -6.19
N ALA A 90 10.18 -4.35 -7.01
CA ALA A 90 9.24 -3.30 -7.39
C ALA A 90 7.99 -3.87 -8.07
N ARG A 91 8.13 -4.93 -8.88
CA ARG A 91 6.97 -5.61 -9.48
C ARG A 91 6.03 -6.18 -8.43
N MET A 92 6.56 -6.89 -7.42
CA MET A 92 5.73 -7.45 -6.35
C MET A 92 5.02 -6.35 -5.55
N ILE A 93 5.69 -5.22 -5.30
CA ILE A 93 5.06 -4.08 -4.65
C ILE A 93 3.96 -3.48 -5.52
N ALA A 94 4.19 -3.29 -6.82
CA ALA A 94 3.17 -2.76 -7.73
C ALA A 94 1.93 -3.68 -7.82
N ASP A 95 2.15 -5.00 -7.91
CA ASP A 95 1.09 -6.00 -7.91
C ASP A 95 0.35 -6.03 -6.56
N GLY A 96 1.10 -5.93 -5.45
CA GLY A 96 0.57 -5.84 -4.09
C GLY A 96 -0.29 -4.59 -3.86
N ILE A 97 0.12 -3.43 -4.39
CA ILE A 97 -0.67 -2.19 -4.34
C ILE A 97 -2.03 -2.39 -5.01
N ARG A 98 -2.03 -2.93 -6.24
CA ARG A 98 -3.27 -3.18 -7.00
C ARG A 98 -4.18 -4.18 -6.29
N ALA A 99 -3.60 -5.26 -5.76
CA ALA A 99 -4.36 -6.29 -5.06
C ALA A 99 -4.95 -5.79 -3.72
N ALA A 100 -4.18 -5.04 -2.93
CA ALA A 100 -4.66 -4.43 -1.68
C ALA A 100 -5.81 -3.44 -1.91
N ASP A 101 -5.66 -2.61 -2.94
CA ASP A 101 -6.65 -1.61 -3.34
C ASP A 101 -7.93 -2.26 -3.89
N ALA A 102 -7.80 -3.25 -4.77
CA ALA A 102 -8.94 -4.02 -5.29
C ALA A 102 -9.69 -4.76 -4.18
N ARG A 103 -8.97 -5.48 -3.30
CA ARG A 103 -9.56 -6.19 -2.17
C ARG A 103 -10.32 -5.25 -1.26
N SER A 104 -9.70 -4.13 -0.87
CA SER A 104 -10.35 -3.12 -0.06
C SER A 104 -11.63 -2.60 -0.72
N ARG A 105 -11.64 -2.28 -2.02
CA ARG A 105 -12.88 -1.83 -2.69
C ARG A 105 -14.02 -2.84 -2.65
N THR A 106 -13.71 -4.13 -2.69
CA THR A 106 -14.75 -5.19 -2.66
C THR A 106 -15.35 -5.45 -1.29
N MET A 107 -14.69 -5.01 -0.21
CA MET A 107 -15.12 -5.23 1.17
C MET A 107 -16.10 -4.15 1.68
N ALA A 108 -17.11 -3.79 0.88
CA ALA A 108 -18.09 -2.76 1.25
C ALA A 108 -18.84 -3.10 2.56
#